data_AF-A0A0L6HZ93-F1
#
_entry.id   AF-A0A0L6HZ93-F1
#
_cell.length_a   1.000
_cell.length_b   1.000
_cell.length_c   1.000
_cell.angle_alpha   90.00
_cell.angle_beta   90.00
_cell.angle_gamma   90.00
#
_symmetry.space_group_name_H-M   'P 1'
#
loop_
_entity.id
_entity.type
_entity.pdbx_description
1 polymer ?
#
loop_
_entity_poly.entity_id
_entity_poly.type
_entity_poly.pdbx_seq_one_letter_code
_entity_poly.pdbx_strand_id
1 'polypeptide(L)'
;MKRVSAVGALVGVVAVLSGSAFPPGACTTIGWSNAVEIDPSAYGSDVFLQVCTDAGCSTGPGVEPTPSTDLSVPERGDAGAFGFGFDAPDHIIVRVYDDGGILLSETEEPIDWTHSTDPCGGPSTAPPVVLER
;
A
#
# COMPACT_ATOMS: atom_id res chain seq x y z
N MET A 1 49.26 -37.77 51.22
CA MET A 1 47.78 -37.89 51.13
C MET A 1 47.13 -36.90 52.09
N LYS A 2 46.57 -35.79 51.59
CA LYS A 2 45.65 -34.94 52.35
C LYS A 2 44.78 -34.16 51.36
N ARG A 3 43.47 -34.44 51.38
CA ARG A 3 42.45 -33.80 50.54
C ARG A 3 42.07 -32.46 51.18
N VAL A 4 41.92 -31.41 50.37
CA VAL A 4 41.19 -30.19 50.74
C VAL A 4 40.28 -29.85 49.57
N SER A 5 38.99 -29.77 49.87
CA SER A 5 37.87 -29.48 48.98
C SER A 5 37.88 -28.05 48.46
N ALA A 6 37.38 -27.84 47.24
CA ALA A 6 36.71 -26.59 46.88
C ALA A 6 35.57 -26.88 45.90
N VAL A 7 34.34 -26.72 46.38
CA VAL A 7 33.12 -26.67 45.60
C VAL A 7 33.15 -25.36 44.81
N GLY A 8 33.30 -25.44 43.49
CA GLY A 8 33.23 -24.29 42.59
C GLY A 8 31.79 -24.03 42.17
N ALA A 9 31.24 -22.90 42.58
CA ALA A 9 29.89 -22.44 42.30
C ALA A 9 29.68 -22.08 40.82
N LEU A 10 28.41 -22.22 40.39
CA LEU A 10 27.81 -21.73 39.15
C LEU A 10 28.24 -20.30 38.79
N VAL A 11 28.40 -20.00 37.49
CA VAL A 11 27.62 -18.94 36.79
C VAL A 11 27.59 -19.29 35.29
N GLY A 12 26.42 -19.66 34.78
CA GLY A 12 26.16 -19.74 33.35
C GLY A 12 26.05 -18.33 32.77
N VAL A 13 26.87 -18.02 31.77
CA VAL A 13 26.74 -16.81 30.97
C VAL A 13 25.60 -17.03 29.98
N VAL A 14 24.39 -16.63 30.37
CA VAL A 14 23.30 -16.42 29.42
C VAL A 14 23.59 -15.10 28.74
N ALA A 15 24.19 -15.16 27.55
CA ALA A 15 24.31 -14.01 26.67
C ALA A 15 22.90 -13.63 26.20
N VAL A 16 22.30 -12.64 26.87
CA VAL A 16 21.07 -12.02 26.41
C VAL A 16 21.44 -11.26 25.14
N LEU A 17 21.08 -11.81 23.98
CA LEU A 17 21.12 -11.07 22.73
C LEU A 17 20.05 -9.97 22.84
N SER A 18 20.48 -8.80 23.30
CA SER A 18 19.69 -7.58 23.32
C SER A 18 19.29 -7.26 21.88
N GLY A 19 18.06 -7.62 21.52
CA GLY A 19 17.41 -7.10 20.33
C GLY A 19 17.49 -5.58 20.37
N SER A 20 17.87 -4.98 19.25
CA SER A 20 18.02 -3.54 19.06
C SER A 20 16.72 -2.82 19.46
N ALA A 21 16.66 -2.38 20.71
CA ALA A 21 15.63 -1.49 21.20
C ALA A 21 15.90 -0.12 20.59
N PHE A 22 15.16 0.21 19.53
CA PHE A 22 15.11 1.57 19.02
C PHE A 22 14.70 2.52 20.16
N PRO A 23 15.28 3.73 20.24
CA PRO A 23 14.88 4.68 21.27
C PRO A 23 13.38 4.95 21.17
N PRO A 24 12.67 5.10 22.32
CA PRO A 24 11.25 5.43 22.30
C PRO A 24 11.05 6.74 21.52
N GLY A 25 10.27 6.68 20.43
CA GLY A 25 10.04 7.81 19.52
C GLY A 25 10.82 7.77 18.20
N ALA A 26 11.65 6.77 17.94
CA ALA A 26 12.18 6.54 16.59
C ALA A 26 11.14 5.83 15.72
N CYS A 27 10.74 6.48 14.62
CA CYS A 27 9.85 5.91 13.63
C CYS A 27 10.47 4.64 13.04
N THR A 28 9.81 3.49 13.24
CA THR A 28 10.21 2.27 12.55
C THR A 28 9.98 2.49 11.06
N THR A 29 10.97 2.18 10.23
CA THR A 29 10.89 2.28 8.76
C THR A 29 10.01 1.16 8.18
N ILE A 30 8.81 0.96 8.72
CA ILE A 30 7.77 0.19 8.04
C ILE A 30 7.15 1.17 7.06
N GLY A 31 7.42 0.96 5.77
CA GLY A 31 6.84 1.79 4.71
C GLY A 31 5.32 1.68 4.74
N TRP A 32 4.64 2.81 4.56
CA TRP A 32 3.20 2.89 4.33
C TRP A 32 2.94 3.18 2.85
N SER A 33 1.72 2.89 2.40
CA SER A 33 1.27 3.23 1.05
C SER A 33 -0.16 3.76 1.08
N ASN A 34 -0.46 4.70 0.19
CA ASN A 34 -1.80 5.22 -0.02
C ASN A 34 -2.55 4.33 -1.00
N ALA A 35 -3.83 4.12 -0.75
CA ALA A 35 -4.71 3.40 -1.67
C ALA A 35 -6.14 3.92 -1.55
N VAL A 36 -6.89 3.85 -2.64
CA VAL A 36 -8.32 4.16 -2.68
C VAL A 36 -9.09 3.01 -3.31
N GLU A 37 -10.27 2.73 -2.80
CA GLU A 37 -11.20 1.78 -3.40
C GLU A 37 -12.02 2.47 -4.49
N ILE A 38 -12.18 1.80 -5.63
CA ILE A 38 -13.06 2.24 -6.71
C ILE A 38 -14.27 1.30 -6.73
N ASP A 39 -15.48 1.85 -6.59
CA ASP A 39 -16.74 1.12 -6.68
C ASP A 39 -17.38 1.30 -8.06
N PRO A 40 -17.34 0.27 -8.93
CA PRO A 40 -17.93 0.33 -10.26
C PRO A 40 -19.35 -0.26 -10.33
N SER A 41 -20.05 -0.39 -9.19
CA SER A 41 -21.34 -1.10 -9.11
C SER A 41 -22.40 -0.61 -10.10
N ALA A 42 -22.36 0.66 -10.51
CA ALA A 42 -23.23 1.21 -11.56
C ALA A 42 -23.02 0.57 -12.95
N TYR A 43 -21.88 -0.07 -13.20
CA TYR A 43 -21.53 -0.71 -14.48
C TYR A 43 -21.78 -2.23 -14.49
N GLY A 44 -22.05 -2.85 -13.34
CA GLY A 44 -22.24 -4.29 -13.19
C GLY A 44 -21.01 -4.99 -12.60
N SER A 45 -21.12 -6.30 -12.32
CA SER A 45 -20.04 -7.08 -11.68
C SER A 45 -18.92 -7.50 -12.63
N ASP A 46 -19.17 -7.48 -13.94
CA ASP A 46 -18.29 -8.05 -14.96
C ASP A 46 -17.60 -6.93 -15.75
N VAL A 47 -16.92 -6.03 -15.04
CA VAL A 47 -16.18 -4.92 -15.63
C VAL A 47 -14.72 -4.91 -15.19
N PHE A 48 -13.87 -4.37 -16.05
CA PHE A 48 -12.46 -4.14 -15.76
C PHE A 48 -12.19 -2.65 -15.56
N LEU A 49 -11.47 -2.30 -14.50
CA LEU A 49 -11.07 -0.92 -14.19
C LEU A 49 -9.60 -0.63 -14.52
N GLN A 50 -9.32 0.41 -15.27
CA GLN A 50 -7.98 0.99 -15.36
C GLN A 50 -7.99 2.34 -14.67
N VAL A 51 -7.02 2.57 -13.79
CA VAL A 51 -6.84 3.85 -13.11
C VAL A 51 -5.57 4.49 -13.63
N CYS A 52 -5.64 5.76 -13.98
CA CYS A 52 -4.53 6.54 -14.48
C CYS A 52 -4.32 7.79 -13.64
N THR A 53 -3.05 8.17 -13.49
CA THR A 53 -2.58 9.46 -12.98
C THR A 53 -1.68 10.11 -14.03
N ASP A 54 -1.15 11.30 -13.73
CA ASP A 54 -0.13 11.93 -14.57
C ASP A 54 1.15 11.08 -14.70
N ALA A 55 1.40 10.17 -13.76
CA ALA A 55 2.55 9.25 -13.79
C ALA A 55 2.33 8.06 -14.74
N GLY A 56 1.07 7.71 -15.04
CA GLY A 56 0.73 6.62 -15.94
C GLY A 56 -0.51 5.85 -15.51
N CYS A 57 -0.78 4.75 -16.21
CA CYS A 57 -1.95 3.92 -15.97
C CYS A 57 -1.57 2.57 -15.36
N SER A 58 -2.46 2.06 -14.51
CA SER A 58 -2.48 0.66 -14.09
C SER A 58 -2.63 -0.26 -15.30
N THR A 59 -2.28 -1.54 -15.11
CA THR A 59 -2.54 -2.59 -16.10
C THR A 59 -4.00 -2.59 -16.56
N GLY A 60 -4.23 -2.69 -17.87
CA GLY A 60 -5.57 -2.75 -18.45
C GLY A 60 -5.65 -3.40 -19.84
N PRO A 61 -6.86 -3.77 -20.31
CA PRO A 61 -7.07 -4.33 -21.64
C PRO A 61 -6.50 -3.40 -22.71
N GLY A 62 -5.65 -3.95 -23.58
CA GLY A 62 -5.12 -3.23 -24.73
C GLY A 62 -4.06 -2.15 -24.43
N VAL A 63 -3.60 -2.02 -23.17
CA VAL A 63 -2.54 -1.08 -22.79
C VAL A 63 -1.32 -1.86 -22.34
N GLU A 64 -0.15 -1.54 -22.91
CA GLU A 64 1.11 -2.08 -22.40
C GLU A 64 1.34 -1.51 -20.99
N PRO A 65 1.50 -2.36 -19.94
CA PRO A 65 1.67 -1.88 -18.58
C PRO A 65 2.87 -0.95 -18.49
N THR A 66 2.71 0.20 -17.83
CA THR A 66 3.86 1.01 -17.43
C THR A 66 4.73 0.14 -16.51
N PRO A 67 6.04 0.00 -16.76
CA PRO A 67 6.90 -0.87 -15.95
C PRO A 67 6.83 -0.45 -14.48
N SER A 68 6.67 -1.42 -13.58
CA SER A 68 6.40 -1.21 -12.13
C SER A 68 7.57 -0.62 -11.33
N THR A 69 8.52 0.01 -12.01
CA THR A 69 9.65 0.72 -11.38
C THR A 69 9.26 2.13 -10.94
N ASP A 70 8.14 2.67 -11.44
CA ASP A 70 7.58 3.93 -10.97
C ASP A 70 6.46 3.66 -9.96
N LEU A 71 6.71 4.01 -8.70
CA LEU A 71 5.78 3.80 -7.58
C LEU A 71 4.61 4.79 -7.56
N SER A 72 4.64 5.82 -8.41
CA SER A 72 3.52 6.77 -8.59
C SER A 72 2.48 6.28 -9.62
N VAL A 73 2.79 5.21 -10.37
CA VAL A 73 1.81 4.57 -11.26
C VAL A 73 0.81 3.77 -10.41
N PRO A 74 -0.50 3.91 -10.64
CA PRO A 74 -1.50 3.18 -9.87
C PRO A 74 -1.34 1.67 -10.01
N GLU A 75 -1.22 0.96 -8.88
CA GLU A 75 -1.15 -0.50 -8.83
C GLU A 75 -2.49 -1.07 -8.39
N ARG A 76 -3.02 -2.05 -9.13
CA ARG A 76 -4.23 -2.74 -8.71
C ARG A 76 -3.94 -3.64 -7.52
N GLY A 77 -4.64 -3.39 -6.41
CA GLY A 77 -4.67 -4.23 -5.22
C GLY A 77 -5.89 -5.14 -5.16
N ASP A 78 -6.17 -5.64 -3.96
CA ASP A 78 -7.33 -6.48 -3.67
C ASP A 78 -8.62 -5.67 -3.55
N ALA A 79 -9.77 -6.34 -3.72
CA ALA A 79 -11.11 -5.78 -3.46
C ALA A 79 -11.40 -4.42 -4.14
N GLY A 80 -10.85 -4.18 -5.34
CA GLY A 80 -11.09 -2.92 -6.08
C GLY A 80 -10.22 -1.75 -5.63
N ALA A 81 -9.25 -1.98 -4.73
CA ALA A 81 -8.29 -0.97 -4.32
C ALA A 81 -7.24 -0.70 -5.40
N PHE A 82 -6.84 0.55 -5.53
CA PHE A 82 -5.68 0.98 -6.32
C PHE A 82 -4.70 1.72 -5.40
N GLY A 83 -3.46 1.25 -5.37
CA GLY A 83 -2.37 1.83 -4.59
C GLY A 83 -1.56 2.85 -5.37
N PHE A 84 -1.05 3.87 -4.69
CA PHE A 84 -0.28 4.97 -5.26
C PHE A 84 1.09 5.13 -4.59
N GLY A 85 1.60 4.08 -3.95
CA GLY A 85 2.84 4.14 -3.19
C GLY A 85 2.77 5.23 -2.11
N PHE A 86 3.72 6.16 -2.10
CA PHE A 86 3.73 7.29 -1.16
C PHE A 86 2.94 8.50 -1.65
N ASP A 87 2.41 8.45 -2.88
CA ASP A 87 1.75 9.56 -3.54
C ASP A 87 0.26 9.61 -3.19
N ALA A 88 -0.32 10.81 -3.20
CA ALA A 88 -1.72 11.05 -2.88
C ALA A 88 -2.29 12.02 -3.93
N PRO A 89 -2.58 11.53 -5.16
CA PRO A 89 -3.02 12.39 -6.25
C PRO A 89 -4.39 12.99 -5.93
N ASP A 90 -4.58 14.27 -6.27
CA ASP A 90 -5.86 14.97 -6.07
C ASP A 90 -6.95 14.46 -7.02
N HIS A 91 -6.56 13.97 -8.20
CA HIS A 91 -7.43 13.47 -9.25
C HIS A 91 -6.88 12.19 -9.88
N ILE A 92 -7.78 11.33 -10.34
CA ILE A 92 -7.48 10.13 -11.13
C ILE A 92 -8.40 10.07 -12.33
N ILE A 93 -7.96 9.42 -13.40
CA ILE A 93 -8.82 9.03 -14.51
C ILE A 93 -9.19 7.56 -14.34
N VAL A 94 -10.48 7.26 -14.28
CA VAL A 94 -11.00 5.91 -14.18
C VAL A 94 -11.61 5.51 -15.52
N ARG A 95 -11.10 4.43 -16.09
CA ARG A 95 -11.61 3.80 -17.31
C ARG A 95 -12.28 2.49 -16.97
N VAL A 96 -13.52 2.34 -17.44
CA VAL A 96 -14.32 1.12 -17.26
C VAL A 96 -14.39 0.40 -18.59
N TYR A 97 -14.04 -0.88 -18.59
CA TYR A 97 -14.11 -1.76 -19.75
C TYR A 97 -15.06 -2.93 -19.49
N ASP A 98 -15.70 -3.44 -20.54
CA ASP A 98 -16.41 -4.72 -20.48
C ASP A 98 -15.44 -5.92 -20.50
N ASP A 99 -15.99 -7.13 -20.42
CA ASP A 99 -15.26 -8.40 -20.48
C ASP A 99 -14.55 -8.66 -21.82
N GLY A 100 -15.01 -8.00 -22.89
CA GLY A 100 -14.37 -7.98 -24.21
C GLY A 100 -13.25 -6.95 -24.35
N GLY A 101 -13.03 -6.10 -23.35
CA GLY A 101 -12.05 -5.01 -23.39
C GLY A 101 -12.53 -3.76 -24.15
N ILE A 102 -13.84 -3.60 -24.38
CA ILE A 102 -14.43 -2.39 -24.95
C ILE A 102 -14.55 -1.33 -23.85
N LEU A 103 -14.08 -0.12 -24.12
CA LEU A 103 -14.23 1.02 -23.22
C LEU A 103 -15.70 1.43 -23.11
N LEU A 104 -16.25 1.35 -21.90
CA LEU A 104 -17.62 1.76 -21.57
C LEU A 104 -17.68 3.20 -21.08
N SER A 105 -16.70 3.62 -20.27
CA SER A 105 -16.63 4.97 -19.69
C SER A 105 -15.19 5.38 -19.39
N GLU A 106 -14.94 6.68 -19.43
CA GLU A 106 -13.71 7.32 -18.96
C GLU A 106 -14.12 8.59 -18.21
N THR A 107 -13.78 8.66 -16.92
CA THR A 107 -14.18 9.77 -16.04
C THR A 107 -12.99 10.24 -15.23
N GLU A 108 -12.89 11.55 -14.99
CA GLU A 108 -11.93 12.13 -14.06
C GLU A 108 -12.60 12.28 -12.69
N GLU A 109 -12.03 11.65 -11.67
CA GLU A 109 -12.58 11.59 -10.31
C GLU A 109 -11.63 12.27 -9.32
N PRO A 110 -12.14 13.15 -8.45
CA PRO A 110 -11.34 13.66 -7.34
C PRO A 110 -11.15 12.60 -6.25
N ILE A 111 -10.06 12.69 -5.49
CA ILE A 111 -9.85 11.88 -4.29
C ILE A 111 -9.75 12.76 -3.05
N ASP A 112 -10.70 12.58 -2.13
CA ASP A 112 -10.73 13.29 -0.85
C ASP A 112 -9.85 12.60 0.20
N TRP A 113 -8.53 12.82 0.11
CA TRP A 113 -7.57 12.25 1.05
C TRP A 113 -7.68 12.85 2.46
N THR A 114 -7.68 11.96 3.45
CA THR A 114 -7.43 12.27 4.86
C THR A 114 -6.02 11.82 5.21
N HIS A 115 -5.12 12.78 5.43
CA HIS A 115 -3.73 12.49 5.77
C HIS A 115 -3.56 12.02 7.21
N SER A 116 -2.64 11.08 7.44
CA SER A 116 -2.28 10.67 8.80
C SER A 116 -1.68 11.84 9.60
N THR A 117 -2.02 11.87 10.88
CA THR A 117 -1.48 12.84 11.86
C THR A 117 -0.39 12.23 12.74
N ASP A 118 0.00 10.98 12.47
CA ASP A 118 1.04 10.30 13.22
C ASP A 118 2.37 11.05 13.10
N PRO A 119 3.15 11.15 14.19
CA PRO A 119 4.42 11.88 14.19
C PRO A 119 5.46 11.29 13.22
N CYS A 120 5.24 10.07 12.77
CA CYS A 120 6.08 9.34 11.82
C CYS A 120 5.54 9.35 10.39
N GLY A 121 4.47 10.12 10.14
CA GLY A 121 3.63 9.95 8.96
C GLY A 121 2.86 8.64 9.00
N GLY A 122 2.09 8.41 7.95
CA GLY A 122 1.27 7.22 7.79
C GLY A 122 0.49 7.31 6.49
N PRO A 123 -0.20 6.22 6.11
CA PRO A 123 -1.00 6.23 4.90
C PRO A 123 -2.09 7.29 5.00
N SER A 124 -2.29 8.00 3.91
CA SER A 124 -3.51 8.77 3.68
C SER A 124 -4.62 7.78 3.32
N THR A 125 -5.82 8.04 3.83
CA THR A 125 -7.01 7.25 3.55
C THR A 125 -8.04 8.11 2.85
N ALA A 126 -8.87 7.51 2.01
CA ALA A 126 -9.97 8.18 1.34
C ALA A 126 -11.22 7.31 1.40
N PRO A 127 -12.44 7.89 1.38
CA PRO A 127 -13.64 7.13 1.11
C PRO A 127 -13.57 6.48 -0.28
N PRO A 128 -14.33 5.40 -0.55
CA PRO A 128 -14.40 4.82 -1.88
C PRO A 128 -14.89 5.84 -2.92
N VAL A 129 -14.26 5.83 -4.10
CA VAL A 129 -14.73 6.59 -5.26
C VAL A 129 -15.82 5.76 -5.94
N VAL A 130 -17.06 6.25 -5.84
CA VAL A 130 -18.23 5.59 -6.42
C VAL A 130 -18.45 6.13 -7.84
N LEU A 131 -18.38 5.27 -8.84
CA LEU A 131 -18.58 5.68 -10.22
C LEU A 131 -20.07 5.77 -10.55
N GLU A 132 -20.47 6.92 -11.07
CA GLU A 132 -21.84 7.15 -11.55
C GLU A 132 -21.92 6.89 -13.07
N ARG A 133 -23.03 6.28 -13.51
CA ARG A 133 -23.28 5.98 -14.93
C ARG A 133 -23.99 7.14 -15.65
#